data_AF-A0A7G9FY29-F1
#
_entry.id   AF-A0A7G9FY29-F1
#
_cell.length_a   1.000
_cell.length_b   1.000
_cell.length_c   1.000
_cell.angle_alpha   90.00
_cell.angle_beta   90.00
_cell.angle_gamma   90.00
#
_symmetry.space_group_name_H-M   'P 1'
#
loop_
_entity.id
_entity.type
_entity.pdbx_description
1 polymer ?
#
loop_
_entity_poly.entity_id
_entity_poly.type
_entity_poly.pdbx_seq_one_letter_code
_entity_poly.pdbx_strand_id
1 'polypeptide(L)'
;MKKVYALLLVAVMTVAMAVPTFAANSPEADPVVKTAAGVDVVAAAKEVKTSVAAASVAVPSEQLAKQVVSVTSTESVLKDLNVPTSAKLVAAVDVSYSGEIPAGGVQVPFKVPSAKKGDMVYVLHRQPNAPYTWEVVGSGVLGDDLTVTGTFTSFSPVAFMVVDAADVAATAVKAPKTGEF
;
A
#
# COMPACT_ATOMS: atom_id res chain seq x y z
N MET A 1 56.67 30.74 -34.57
CA MET A 1 55.97 29.80 -33.64
C MET A 1 55.60 30.40 -32.28
N LYS A 2 55.43 31.73 -32.13
CA LYS A 2 55.05 32.37 -30.84
C LYS A 2 53.61 32.90 -30.77
N LYS A 3 52.86 32.89 -31.88
CA LYS A 3 51.46 33.38 -31.95
C LYS A 3 50.41 32.26 -32.02
N VAL A 4 50.83 31.00 -32.03
CA VAL A 4 49.93 29.83 -32.15
C VAL A 4 49.53 29.31 -30.75
N TYR A 5 50.44 29.39 -29.78
CA TYR A 5 50.18 28.93 -28.41
C TYR A 5 49.16 29.79 -27.66
N ALA A 6 49.06 31.10 -27.96
CA ALA A 6 48.08 31.97 -27.32
C ALA A 6 46.64 31.68 -27.79
N LEU A 7 46.45 31.26 -29.04
CA LEU A 7 45.13 30.97 -29.60
C LEU A 7 44.58 29.61 -29.11
N LEU A 8 45.48 28.66 -28.80
CA LEU A 8 45.13 27.35 -28.26
C LEU A 8 44.70 27.44 -26.78
N LEU A 9 45.27 28.37 -26.01
CA LEU A 9 44.92 28.57 -24.59
C LEU A 9 43.57 29.30 -24.37
N VAL A 10 43.14 30.16 -25.30
CA VAL A 10 41.82 30.82 -25.23
C VAL A 10 40.70 29.84 -25.60
N ALA A 11 40.95 28.89 -26.50
CA ALA A 11 39.97 27.88 -26.90
C ALA A 11 39.69 26.83 -25.80
N VAL A 12 40.64 26.57 -24.91
CA VAL A 12 40.44 25.62 -23.78
C VAL A 12 39.60 26.24 -22.67
N MET A 13 39.59 27.57 -22.54
CA MET A 13 38.91 28.24 -21.43
C MET A 13 37.40 28.51 -21.67
N THR A 14 36.92 28.42 -22.91
CA THR A 14 35.49 28.65 -23.25
C THR A 14 34.62 27.39 -23.29
N VAL A 15 35.21 26.19 -23.19
CA VAL A 15 34.45 24.91 -23.18
C VAL A 15 33.93 24.55 -21.76
N ALA A 16 34.27 25.34 -20.74
CA ALA A 16 33.95 25.03 -19.34
C ALA A 16 32.53 25.46 -18.88
N MET A 17 31.72 26.12 -19.70
CA MET A 17 30.44 26.72 -19.24
C MET A 17 29.18 26.24 -19.98
N ALA A 18 29.17 25.01 -20.46
CA ALA A 18 27.93 24.40 -20.95
C ALA A 18 27.85 22.92 -20.57
N VAL A 19 28.07 22.60 -19.29
CA VAL A 19 27.37 21.44 -18.73
C VAL A 19 25.99 21.98 -18.38
N PRO A 20 24.90 21.60 -19.07
CA PRO A 20 23.59 21.71 -18.46
C PRO A 20 23.72 20.92 -17.16
N THR A 21 23.85 21.64 -16.04
CA THR A 21 23.62 21.04 -14.74
C THR A 21 22.19 20.57 -14.83
N PHE A 22 21.97 19.28 -15.09
CA PHE A 22 20.76 18.64 -14.63
C PHE A 22 20.73 19.04 -13.15
N ALA A 23 19.76 19.89 -12.79
CA ALA A 23 19.45 20.07 -11.39
C ALA A 23 19.39 18.65 -10.84
N ALA A 24 20.25 18.33 -9.86
CA ALA A 24 20.09 17.09 -9.13
C ALA A 24 18.59 17.00 -8.84
N ASN A 25 17.92 15.93 -9.30
CA ASN A 25 16.49 15.77 -9.08
C ASN A 25 16.28 16.16 -7.62
N SER A 26 15.57 17.27 -7.39
CA SER A 26 15.17 17.64 -6.04
C SER A 26 14.52 16.40 -5.45
N PRO A 27 14.64 16.13 -4.13
CA PRO A 27 13.95 15.00 -3.54
C PRO A 27 12.53 15.02 -4.09
N GLU A 28 12.20 14.06 -4.96
CA GLU A 28 10.88 14.00 -5.54
C GLU A 28 9.98 13.90 -4.33
N ALA A 29 9.16 14.93 -4.12
CA ALA A 29 8.20 14.90 -3.03
C ALA A 29 7.44 13.59 -3.22
N ASP A 30 7.43 12.74 -2.19
CA ASP A 30 6.72 11.47 -2.25
C ASP A 30 5.31 11.74 -2.79
N PRO A 31 4.84 10.95 -3.77
CA PRO A 31 3.54 11.20 -4.39
C PRO A 31 2.45 11.09 -3.32
N VAL A 32 1.68 12.16 -3.14
CA VAL A 32 0.58 12.21 -2.17
C VAL A 32 -0.67 11.66 -2.84
N VAL A 33 -1.09 10.44 -2.44
CA VAL A 33 -2.34 9.84 -2.93
C VAL A 33 -3.32 9.74 -1.77
N LYS A 34 -4.36 10.58 -1.81
CA LYS A 34 -5.34 10.67 -0.73
C LYS A 34 -6.61 9.89 -1.04
N THR A 35 -7.15 9.21 -0.03
CA THR A 35 -8.52 8.71 -0.04
C THR A 35 -9.52 9.85 0.16
N ALA A 36 -10.81 9.61 -0.08
CA ALA A 36 -11.87 10.55 0.24
C ALA A 36 -11.92 10.91 1.75
N ALA A 37 -11.44 10.01 2.61
CA ALA A 37 -11.30 10.23 4.05
C ALA A 37 -10.04 11.05 4.41
N GLY A 38 -9.27 11.52 3.43
CA GLY A 38 -8.07 12.32 3.64
C GLY A 38 -6.81 11.54 4.00
N VAL A 39 -6.88 10.20 3.99
CA VAL A 39 -5.73 9.33 4.32
C VAL A 39 -4.77 9.31 3.15
N ASP A 40 -3.50 9.66 3.39
CA ASP A 40 -2.42 9.49 2.43
C ASP A 40 -1.93 8.04 2.41
N VAL A 41 -2.34 7.28 1.40
CA VAL A 41 -2.06 5.85 1.32
C VAL A 41 -0.58 5.55 1.06
N VAL A 42 0.15 6.49 0.46
CA VAL A 42 1.59 6.35 0.16
C VAL A 42 2.40 6.59 1.43
N ALA A 43 2.04 7.61 2.22
CA ALA A 43 2.63 7.83 3.52
C ALA A 43 2.33 6.65 4.48
N ALA A 44 1.08 6.20 4.52
CA ALA A 44 0.66 5.07 5.35
C ALA A 44 1.37 3.75 4.94
N ALA A 45 1.63 3.54 3.64
CA ALA A 45 2.38 2.38 3.15
C ALA A 45 3.75 2.22 3.82
N LYS A 46 4.44 3.32 4.12
CA LYS A 46 5.77 3.33 4.77
C LYS A 46 5.72 2.88 6.23
N GLU A 47 4.55 2.96 6.86
CA GLU A 47 4.36 2.59 8.27
C GLU A 47 3.90 1.15 8.46
N VAL A 48 3.45 0.49 7.39
CA VAL A 48 3.05 -0.92 7.42
C VAL A 48 4.28 -1.78 7.70
N LYS A 49 4.18 -2.63 8.72
CA LYS A 49 5.26 -3.54 9.12
C LYS A 49 4.79 -4.98 9.07
N THR A 50 5.69 -5.87 8.69
CA THR A 50 5.53 -7.32 8.84
C THR A 50 6.67 -7.89 9.68
N SER A 51 6.42 -9.00 10.36
CA SER A 51 7.44 -9.74 11.12
C SER A 51 8.02 -10.94 10.35
N VAL A 52 7.56 -11.20 9.12
CA VAL A 52 8.04 -12.32 8.30
C VAL A 52 9.30 -11.89 7.55
N ALA A 53 10.45 -12.46 7.92
CA ALA A 53 11.75 -12.08 7.34
C ALA A 53 11.83 -12.26 5.82
N ALA A 54 11.12 -13.24 5.27
CA ALA A 54 11.08 -13.50 3.84
C ALA A 54 10.10 -12.60 3.07
N ALA A 55 9.26 -11.82 3.75
CA ALA A 55 8.31 -10.90 3.14
C ALA A 55 8.85 -9.46 3.19
N SER A 56 8.81 -8.77 2.06
CA SER A 56 9.14 -7.35 1.93
C SER A 56 7.89 -6.54 1.65
N VAL A 57 7.80 -5.37 2.29
CA VAL A 57 6.74 -4.39 2.10
C VAL A 57 7.36 -3.14 1.50
N ALA A 58 6.85 -2.73 0.34
CA ALA A 58 7.28 -1.54 -0.37
C ALA A 58 6.11 -0.61 -0.64
N VAL A 59 6.44 0.65 -0.88
CA VAL A 59 5.47 1.66 -1.30
C VAL A 59 5.09 1.39 -2.76
N PRO A 60 3.80 1.24 -3.08
CA PRO A 60 3.37 1.01 -4.45
C PRO A 60 3.58 2.26 -5.30
N SER A 61 3.67 2.10 -6.63
CA SER A 61 3.73 3.25 -7.53
C SER A 61 2.47 4.12 -7.42
N GLU A 62 2.58 5.41 -7.73
CA GLU A 62 1.45 6.34 -7.65
C GLU A 62 0.25 5.90 -8.49
N GLN A 63 0.49 5.36 -9.69
CA GLN A 63 -0.55 4.82 -10.56
C GLN A 63 -1.27 3.64 -9.91
N LEU A 64 -0.51 2.73 -9.29
CA LEU A 64 -1.07 1.58 -8.61
C LEU A 64 -1.87 2.01 -7.39
N ALA A 65 -1.34 2.91 -6.56
CA ALA A 65 -2.03 3.48 -5.41
C ALA A 65 -3.35 4.15 -5.81
N LYS A 66 -3.36 4.96 -6.88
CA LYS A 66 -4.57 5.57 -7.44
C LYS A 66 -5.59 4.52 -7.89
N GLN A 67 -5.13 3.45 -8.55
CA GLN A 67 -5.99 2.34 -8.95
C GLN A 67 -6.60 1.63 -7.73
N VAL A 68 -5.79 1.35 -6.70
CA VAL A 68 -6.29 0.76 -5.44
C VAL A 68 -7.37 1.65 -4.83
N VAL A 69 -7.11 2.96 -4.68
CA VAL A 69 -8.10 3.91 -4.14
C VAL A 69 -9.39 3.88 -4.97
N SER A 70 -9.29 3.95 -6.30
CA SER A 70 -10.46 3.93 -7.18
C SER A 70 -11.29 2.66 -7.04
N VAL A 71 -10.65 1.49 -6.99
CA VAL A 71 -11.33 0.19 -6.94
C VAL A 71 -11.94 -0.04 -5.56
N THR A 72 -11.17 0.17 -4.50
CA THR A 72 -11.62 0.00 -3.10
C THR A 72 -12.62 1.05 -2.65
N SER A 73 -12.77 2.16 -3.36
CA SER A 73 -13.83 3.15 -3.14
C SER A 73 -15.12 2.83 -3.90
N THR A 74 -15.13 1.79 -4.73
CA THR A 74 -16.31 1.37 -5.49
C THR A 74 -17.16 0.42 -4.64
N GLU A 75 -18.36 0.85 -4.24
CA GLU A 75 -19.23 0.05 -3.36
C GLU A 75 -19.55 -1.34 -3.91
N SER A 76 -19.78 -1.48 -5.22
CA SER A 76 -20.08 -2.79 -5.83
C SER A 76 -18.92 -3.75 -5.64
N VAL A 77 -17.68 -3.28 -5.81
CA VAL A 77 -16.48 -4.10 -5.60
C VAL A 77 -16.39 -4.53 -4.15
N LEU A 78 -16.62 -3.62 -3.20
CA LEU A 78 -16.61 -4.00 -1.77
C LEU A 78 -17.69 -5.03 -1.43
N LYS A 79 -18.91 -4.87 -1.99
CA LYS A 79 -20.01 -5.83 -1.82
C LYS A 79 -19.67 -7.20 -2.40
N ASP A 80 -19.10 -7.25 -3.60
CA ASP A 80 -18.67 -8.49 -4.27
C ASP A 80 -17.57 -9.21 -3.47
N LEU A 81 -16.73 -8.44 -2.76
CA LEU A 81 -15.67 -8.95 -1.88
C LEU A 81 -16.15 -9.25 -0.46
N ASN A 82 -17.44 -9.11 -0.17
CA ASN A 82 -18.01 -9.23 1.18
C ASN A 82 -17.36 -8.29 2.22
N VAL A 83 -16.80 -7.17 1.77
CA VAL A 83 -16.25 -6.11 2.64
C VAL A 83 -17.34 -5.07 2.89
N PRO A 84 -17.58 -4.65 4.15
CA PRO A 84 -18.54 -3.59 4.45
C PRO A 84 -18.22 -2.30 3.70
N THR A 85 -19.23 -1.61 3.16
CA THR A 85 -19.04 -0.29 2.52
C THR A 85 -18.64 0.82 3.49
N SER A 86 -18.79 0.58 4.80
CA SER A 86 -18.25 1.44 5.85
C SER A 86 -16.73 1.30 6.02
N ALA A 87 -16.10 0.30 5.41
CA ALA A 87 -14.68 0.10 5.49
C ALA A 87 -13.93 1.21 4.75
N LYS A 88 -12.89 1.75 5.38
CA LYS A 88 -12.06 2.83 4.84
C LYS A 88 -10.70 2.27 4.45
N LEU A 89 -10.22 2.62 3.26
CA LEU A 89 -8.84 2.32 2.87
C LEU A 89 -7.88 3.15 3.74
N VAL A 90 -6.98 2.47 4.47
CA VAL A 90 -6.00 3.14 5.34
C VAL A 90 -4.57 3.05 4.81
N ALA A 91 -4.25 2.00 4.06
CA ALA A 91 -2.93 1.81 3.47
C ALA A 91 -3.02 0.87 2.26
N ALA A 92 -2.10 1.04 1.32
CA ALA A 92 -1.89 0.13 0.20
C ALA A 92 -0.39 -0.12 0.04
N VAL A 93 0.02 -1.37 -0.08
CA VAL A 93 1.43 -1.77 -0.13
C VAL A 93 1.68 -2.75 -1.26
N ASP A 94 2.90 -2.71 -1.78
CA ASP A 94 3.45 -3.75 -2.62
C ASP A 94 4.13 -4.79 -1.72
N VAL A 95 3.57 -5.99 -1.65
CA VAL A 95 4.16 -7.08 -0.87
C VAL A 95 4.90 -7.98 -1.84
N SER A 96 6.10 -8.38 -1.49
CA SER A 96 6.86 -9.41 -2.21
C SER A 96 7.37 -10.44 -1.23
N TYR A 97 7.59 -11.67 -1.71
CA TYR A 97 8.11 -12.76 -0.90
C TYR A 97 9.31 -13.38 -1.58
N SER A 98 10.37 -13.58 -0.80
CA SER A 98 11.61 -14.21 -1.23
C SER A 98 11.57 -15.70 -0.88
N GLY A 99 11.31 -16.54 -1.89
CA GLY A 99 11.26 -18.00 -1.73
C GLY A 99 10.10 -18.65 -2.49
N GLU A 100 10.02 -19.97 -2.38
CA GLU A 100 8.88 -20.74 -2.91
C GLU A 100 7.67 -20.58 -2.00
N ILE A 101 6.52 -20.25 -2.60
CA ILE A 101 5.25 -20.15 -1.89
C ILE A 101 4.71 -21.59 -1.74
N PRO A 102 4.46 -22.08 -0.52
CA PRO A 102 3.89 -23.39 -0.32
C PRO A 102 2.46 -23.44 -0.88
N ALA A 103 1.95 -24.64 -1.22
CA ALA A 103 0.62 -24.81 -1.80
C ALA A 103 -0.53 -24.27 -0.92
N GLY A 104 -0.31 -24.11 0.39
CA GLY A 104 -1.25 -23.50 1.33
C GLY A 104 -1.12 -21.97 1.49
N GLY A 105 -0.22 -21.34 0.74
CA GLY A 105 0.10 -19.92 0.86
C GLY A 105 0.97 -19.59 2.08
N VAL A 106 1.47 -18.35 2.12
CA VAL A 106 2.26 -17.81 3.22
C VAL A 106 1.36 -16.96 4.11
N GLN A 107 1.38 -17.23 5.41
CA GLN A 107 0.73 -16.37 6.39
C GLN A 107 1.64 -15.20 6.73
N VAL A 108 1.18 -13.99 6.44
CA VAL A 108 1.92 -12.76 6.70
C VAL A 108 1.11 -11.89 7.67
N PRO A 109 1.55 -11.76 8.94
CA PRO A 109 1.03 -10.75 9.84
C PRO A 109 1.49 -9.35 9.42
N PHE A 110 0.55 -8.41 9.46
CA PHE A 110 0.77 -6.99 9.22
C PHE A 110 0.33 -6.16 10.41
N LYS A 111 1.16 -5.20 10.78
CA LYS A 111 0.75 -4.05 11.60
C LYS A 111 0.36 -2.92 10.67
N VAL A 112 -0.92 -2.60 10.65
CA VAL A 112 -1.52 -1.59 9.78
C VAL A 112 -1.53 -0.25 10.52
N PRO A 113 -1.08 0.86 9.89
CA PRO A 113 -1.09 2.16 10.54
C PRO A 113 -2.51 2.62 10.84
N SER A 114 -2.65 3.41 11.90
CA SER A 114 -3.91 4.01 12.36
C SER A 114 -5.03 3.05 12.78
N ALA A 115 -4.85 1.74 12.63
CA ALA A 115 -5.80 0.73 13.10
C ALA A 115 -5.62 0.50 14.61
N LYS A 116 -6.73 0.49 15.35
CA LYS A 116 -6.76 0.36 16.82
C LYS A 116 -7.43 -0.94 17.25
N LYS A 117 -7.24 -1.31 18.51
CA LYS A 117 -7.88 -2.49 19.11
C LYS A 117 -9.40 -2.40 18.94
N GLY A 118 -10.00 -3.49 18.48
CA GLY A 118 -11.44 -3.59 18.20
C GLY A 118 -11.84 -3.17 16.79
N ASP A 119 -10.95 -2.56 15.99
CA ASP A 119 -11.22 -2.32 14.57
C ASP A 119 -11.19 -3.65 13.80
N MET A 120 -12.06 -3.79 12.80
CA MET A 120 -12.05 -4.92 11.88
C MET A 120 -11.23 -4.54 10.65
N VAL A 121 -10.15 -5.27 10.39
CA VAL A 121 -9.27 -5.04 9.24
C VAL A 121 -9.47 -6.15 8.22
N TYR A 122 -9.69 -5.77 6.96
CA TYR A 122 -9.72 -6.65 5.81
C TYR A 122 -8.47 -6.42 4.98
N VAL A 123 -7.78 -7.52 4.67
CA VAL A 123 -6.60 -7.54 3.83
C VAL A 123 -7.04 -7.99 2.44
N LEU A 124 -7.05 -7.03 1.53
CA LEU A 124 -7.40 -7.21 0.13
C LEU A 124 -6.14 -7.44 -0.67
N HIS A 125 -6.12 -8.48 -1.50
CA HIS A 125 -5.04 -8.78 -2.42
C HIS A 125 -5.56 -8.66 -3.85
N ARG A 126 -4.78 -8.06 -4.75
CA ARG A 126 -5.08 -8.05 -6.17
C ARG A 126 -4.35 -9.19 -6.85
N GLN A 127 -5.07 -10.01 -7.60
CA GLN A 127 -4.47 -11.11 -8.35
C GLN A 127 -3.50 -10.58 -9.42
N PRO A 128 -2.35 -11.26 -9.62
CA PRO A 128 -1.29 -10.80 -10.52
C PRO A 128 -1.67 -10.93 -12.00
N ASN A 129 -2.63 -11.81 -12.33
CA ASN A 129 -3.02 -12.13 -13.69
C ASN A 129 -4.30 -11.39 -14.11
N ALA A 130 -4.39 -11.04 -15.39
CA ALA A 130 -5.63 -10.51 -15.95
C ALA A 130 -6.70 -11.62 -16.08
N PRO A 131 -7.99 -11.34 -15.83
CA PRO A 131 -8.54 -10.05 -15.40
C PRO A 131 -8.15 -9.74 -13.96
N TYR A 132 -7.63 -8.54 -13.71
CA TYR A 132 -7.16 -8.13 -12.39
C TYR A 132 -8.34 -8.05 -11.40
N THR A 133 -8.53 -9.12 -10.65
CA THR A 133 -9.54 -9.23 -9.60
C THR A 133 -8.92 -8.96 -8.23
N TRP A 134 -9.77 -8.61 -7.29
CA TRP A 134 -9.40 -8.48 -5.89
C TRP A 134 -9.98 -9.66 -5.13
N GLU A 135 -9.34 -10.04 -4.04
CA GLU A 135 -9.79 -11.10 -3.15
C GLU A 135 -9.46 -10.73 -1.70
N VAL A 136 -10.24 -11.24 -0.74
CA VAL A 136 -9.95 -11.09 0.69
C VAL A 136 -9.06 -12.26 1.10
N VAL A 137 -7.80 -11.98 1.42
CA VAL A 137 -6.81 -12.98 1.84
C VAL A 137 -6.72 -13.13 3.37
N GLY A 138 -7.36 -12.21 4.09
CA GLY A 138 -7.42 -12.24 5.53
C GLY A 138 -8.35 -11.16 6.06
N SER A 139 -8.96 -11.43 7.20
CA SER A 139 -9.76 -10.44 7.91
C SER A 139 -9.79 -10.77 9.39
N GLY A 140 -9.84 -9.76 10.24
CA GLY A 140 -9.96 -9.99 11.68
C GLY A 140 -10.12 -8.71 12.49
N VAL A 141 -10.72 -8.86 13.67
CA VAL A 141 -10.78 -7.80 14.68
C VAL A 141 -9.42 -7.71 15.36
N LEU A 142 -8.83 -6.53 15.40
CA LEU A 142 -7.52 -6.33 16.02
C LEU A 142 -7.60 -6.54 17.53
N GLY A 143 -6.76 -7.44 18.03
CA GLY A 143 -6.48 -7.62 19.45
C GLY A 143 -5.42 -6.66 19.97
N ASP A 144 -4.82 -6.98 21.11
CA ASP A 144 -3.78 -6.17 21.76
C ASP A 144 -2.49 -6.06 20.94
N ASP A 145 -2.18 -7.07 20.12
CA ASP A 145 -0.98 -7.08 19.28
C ASP A 145 -1.09 -6.18 18.04
N LEU A 146 -2.29 -5.65 17.74
CA LEU A 146 -2.60 -4.79 16.59
C LEU A 146 -2.12 -5.38 15.25
N THR A 147 -2.24 -6.69 15.10
CA THR A 147 -1.85 -7.41 13.87
C THR A 147 -3.05 -8.06 13.20
N VAL A 148 -3.06 -8.02 11.88
CA VAL A 148 -3.96 -8.80 11.03
C VAL A 148 -3.14 -9.74 10.18
N THR A 149 -3.57 -11.00 10.04
CA THR A 149 -2.85 -11.99 9.23
C THR A 149 -3.60 -12.23 7.93
N GLY A 150 -2.88 -12.08 6.81
CA GLY A 150 -3.36 -12.51 5.49
C GLY A 150 -2.65 -13.77 5.03
N THR A 151 -3.33 -14.64 4.30
CA THR A 151 -2.75 -15.84 3.69
C THR A 151 -2.60 -15.62 2.19
N PHE A 152 -1.37 -15.57 1.70
CA PHE A 152 -1.05 -15.18 0.33
C PHE A 152 -0.54 -16.36 -0.48
N THR A 153 -1.19 -16.63 -1.60
CA THR A 153 -0.74 -17.58 -2.64
C THR A 153 -0.02 -16.87 -3.79
N SER A 154 -0.23 -15.56 -3.89
CA SER A 154 0.49 -14.63 -4.76
C SER A 154 0.59 -13.29 -4.04
N PHE A 155 1.48 -12.43 -4.50
CA PHE A 155 1.74 -11.16 -3.85
C PHE A 155 1.68 -10.00 -4.85
N SER A 156 1.23 -8.86 -4.31
CA SER A 156 1.14 -7.54 -4.91
C SER A 156 0.03 -7.25 -5.93
N PRO A 157 -0.66 -6.10 -5.79
CA PRO A 157 -0.70 -5.21 -4.61
C PRO A 157 -1.65 -5.69 -3.49
N VAL A 158 -1.42 -5.20 -2.27
CA VAL A 158 -2.24 -5.45 -1.08
C VAL A 158 -2.82 -4.15 -0.54
N ALA A 159 -4.10 -4.15 -0.19
CA ALA A 159 -4.83 -3.01 0.38
C ALA A 159 -5.41 -3.37 1.75
N PHE A 160 -5.38 -2.42 2.68
CA PHE A 160 -5.92 -2.60 4.02
C PHE A 160 -7.16 -1.74 4.21
N MET A 161 -8.31 -2.40 4.38
CA MET A 161 -9.59 -1.75 4.65
C MET A 161 -9.94 -1.89 6.12
N VAL A 162 -10.32 -0.80 6.78
CA VAL A 162 -10.60 -0.78 8.21
C VAL A 162 -12.03 -0.34 8.46
N VAL A 163 -12.75 -1.12 9.26
CA VAL A 163 -14.03 -0.72 9.84
C VAL A 163 -13.78 -0.36 11.29
N ASP A 164 -14.21 0.85 11.67
CA ASP A 164 -14.04 1.37 13.01
C ASP A 164 -14.75 0.49 14.05
N ALA A 165 -14.11 0.28 15.21
CA ALA A 165 -14.63 -0.55 16.31
C ALA A 165 -16.08 -0.22 16.72
N ALA A 166 -16.45 1.07 16.65
CA ALA A 166 -17.81 1.51 16.94
C ALA A 166 -18.85 0.92 15.96
N ASP A 167 -18.51 0.87 14.67
CA ASP A 167 -19.37 0.32 13.62
C ASP A 167 -19.42 -1.22 13.69
N VAL A 168 -18.28 -1.85 14.03
CA VAL A 168 -18.19 -3.30 14.28
C VAL A 168 -19.10 -3.69 15.45
N ALA A 169 -19.04 -2.95 16.55
CA ALA A 169 -19.91 -3.18 17.70
C ALA A 169 -21.39 -2.97 17.36
N ALA A 170 -21.72 -1.95 16.57
CA ALA A 170 -23.10 -1.68 16.15
C ALA A 170 -23.70 -2.79 15.28
N THR A 171 -22.88 -3.46 14.46
CA THR A 171 -23.33 -4.61 13.66
C THR A 171 -23.47 -5.89 14.50
N ALA A 172 -22.61 -6.11 15.50
CA ALA A 172 -22.71 -7.24 16.41
C ALA A 172 -23.98 -7.19 17.28
N VAL A 173 -24.43 -5.99 17.68
CA VAL A 173 -25.69 -5.80 18.45
C VAL A 173 -26.94 -6.09 17.60
N LYS A 174 -26.83 -6.06 16.27
CA LYS A 174 -27.93 -6.38 15.34
C LYS A 174 -28.12 -7.89 15.08
N ALA A 175 -27.22 -8.75 15.55
CA ALA A 175 -27.48 -10.19 15.54
C ALA A 175 -28.69 -10.48 16.45
N PRO A 176 -29.66 -11.31 16.03
CA PRO A 176 -30.81 -11.63 16.86
C PRO A 176 -30.28 -12.27 18.16
N LYS A 177 -30.71 -11.75 19.31
CA LYS A 177 -30.45 -12.39 20.60
C LYS A 177 -31.07 -13.79 20.55
N THR A 178 -30.28 -14.81 20.26
CA THR A 178 -30.68 -16.20 20.43
C THR A 178 -30.86 -16.43 21.93
N GLY A 179 -32.08 -16.31 22.44
CA GLY A 179 -32.37 -16.56 23.85
C GLY A 179 -33.71 -16.08 24.42
N GLU A 180 -34.72 -15.75 23.61
CA GLU A 180 -36.10 -15.63 24.11
C GLU A 180 -36.99 -16.67 23.41
N PHE A 181 -37.00 -17.88 23.97
CA PHE A 181 -38.10 -18.85 23.89
C PHE A 181 -38.11 -19.68 25.18
#